data_AF-A0A9W4XSC5-F1
#
_entry.id   AF-A0A9W4XSC5-F1
#
_cell.length_a   1.000
_cell.length_b   1.000
_cell.length_c   1.000
_cell.angle_alpha   90.00
_cell.angle_beta   90.00
_cell.angle_gamma   90.00
#
_symmetry.space_group_name_H-M   'P 1'
#
loop_
_entity.id
_entity.type
_entity.pdbx_description
1 polymer ?
#
loop_
_entity_poly.entity_id
_entity_poly.type
_entity_poly.pdbx_seq_one_letter_code
_entity_poly.pdbx_strand_id
1 'polypeptide(L)'
;MLSYLTTATTTTTLLLLLLTPPTLASPSPNEEPQPKSYTSGTTFRTDILNATNTYRHQHAAPPLTWNATLASTATKWSERCIFEHSGGDTGENLSSGYANASAAVIAWGDERDAYDFEKGEFDLSTGHFTQLVWKETESVGCGRARCDGDKGKKKMKKRGDKAPGWFVVCEYWPRGNVLTQFTKNVQPQVNSDDEPGEAPPAGDEPPPEDVPADEEPKECPQGGICSDGERTIRGGVGMGMLCLGAFVLSVGLGW
;
A
#
# COMPACT_ATOMS: atom_id res chain seq x y z
N MET A 1 -21.22 -88.40 39.92
CA MET A 1 -21.48 -87.12 39.23
C MET A 1 -21.89 -86.11 40.27
N LEU A 2 -21.08 -85.08 40.52
CA LEU A 2 -21.48 -83.86 41.23
C LEU A 2 -20.84 -82.70 40.48
N SER A 3 -21.69 -81.84 39.95
CA SER A 3 -21.40 -80.81 38.96
C SER A 3 -21.08 -79.49 39.66
N TYR A 4 -19.94 -78.86 39.35
CA TYR A 4 -19.63 -77.51 39.78
C TYR A 4 -20.12 -76.51 38.72
N LEU A 5 -20.90 -75.51 39.16
CA LEU A 5 -21.32 -74.36 38.34
C LEU A 5 -20.42 -73.16 38.68
N THR A 6 -19.64 -72.71 37.71
CA THR A 6 -18.78 -71.53 37.81
C THR A 6 -19.54 -70.32 37.25
N THR A 7 -19.77 -69.30 38.07
CA THR A 7 -20.38 -68.03 37.62
C THR A 7 -19.30 -67.03 37.21
N ALA A 8 -19.37 -66.52 35.99
CA ALA A 8 -18.50 -65.45 35.49
C ALA A 8 -19.21 -64.09 35.62
N THR A 9 -18.58 -63.13 36.28
CA THR A 9 -19.06 -61.74 36.39
C THR A 9 -18.37 -60.85 35.36
N THR A 10 -19.16 -60.21 34.49
CA THR A 10 -18.68 -59.26 33.48
C THR A 10 -18.76 -57.84 34.03
N THR A 11 -17.64 -57.12 34.10
CA THR A 11 -17.59 -55.71 34.49
C THR A 11 -17.63 -54.81 33.25
N THR A 12 -18.70 -54.02 33.14
CA THR A 12 -18.88 -53.02 32.08
C THR A 12 -18.33 -51.67 32.55
N THR A 13 -17.26 -51.18 31.92
CA THR A 13 -16.72 -49.84 32.19
C THR A 13 -17.42 -48.79 31.32
N LEU A 14 -18.18 -47.90 31.96
CA LEU A 14 -18.86 -46.77 31.34
C LEU A 14 -17.90 -45.58 31.22
N LEU A 15 -17.48 -45.24 30.00
CA LEU A 15 -16.61 -44.09 29.72
C LEU A 15 -17.47 -42.83 29.52
N LEU A 16 -17.58 -41.97 30.52
CA LEU A 16 -18.21 -40.65 30.39
C LEU A 16 -17.29 -39.68 29.66
N LEU A 17 -17.64 -39.32 28.42
CA LEU A 17 -17.05 -38.20 27.70
C LEU A 17 -17.62 -36.89 28.24
N LEU A 18 -16.83 -36.17 29.05
CA LEU A 18 -17.15 -34.81 29.50
C LEU A 18 -16.96 -33.84 28.34
N LEU A 19 -18.04 -33.43 27.66
CA LEU A 19 -17.99 -32.28 26.74
C LEU A 19 -17.96 -30.99 27.57
N THR A 20 -16.78 -30.37 27.66
CA THR A 20 -16.64 -29.01 28.19
C THR A 20 -17.16 -28.00 27.14
N PRO A 21 -18.07 -27.07 27.50
CA PRO A 21 -18.51 -26.04 26.58
C PRO A 21 -17.31 -25.15 26.17
N PRO A 22 -17.28 -24.63 24.93
CA PRO A 22 -16.25 -23.71 24.50
C PRO A 22 -16.28 -22.46 25.39
N THR A 23 -15.22 -22.27 26.16
CA THR A 23 -15.05 -21.07 26.98
C THR A 23 -14.84 -19.90 26.03
N LEU A 24 -15.80 -18.98 25.94
CA LEU A 24 -15.56 -17.67 25.32
C LEU A 24 -14.42 -17.02 26.11
N ALA A 25 -13.26 -16.87 25.48
CA ALA A 25 -12.09 -16.25 26.11
C ALA A 25 -12.47 -14.82 26.51
N SER A 26 -12.56 -14.56 27.81
CA SER A 26 -12.69 -13.21 28.36
C SER A 26 -11.42 -12.42 28.01
N PRO A 27 -11.52 -11.18 27.49
CA PRO A 27 -10.34 -10.36 27.26
C PRO A 27 -9.57 -10.18 28.58
N SER A 28 -8.25 -10.40 28.51
CA SER A 28 -7.36 -10.28 29.67
C SER A 28 -7.39 -8.84 30.21
N PRO A 29 -7.49 -8.62 31.53
CA PRO A 29 -7.73 -7.30 32.12
C PRO A 29 -6.53 -6.34 32.06
N ASN A 30 -5.51 -6.63 31.24
CA ASN A 30 -4.22 -5.94 31.28
C ASN A 30 -3.65 -5.58 29.89
N GLU A 31 -4.49 -5.58 28.85
CA GLU A 31 -4.13 -5.07 27.53
C GLU A 31 -4.73 -3.67 27.34
N GLU A 32 -3.87 -2.65 27.29
CA GLU A 32 -4.29 -1.29 26.98
C GLU A 32 -4.99 -1.28 25.62
N PRO A 33 -6.18 -0.64 25.50
CA PRO A 33 -6.93 -0.65 24.25
C PRO A 33 -6.08 -0.05 23.12
N GLN A 34 -5.85 -0.85 22.08
CA GLN A 34 -5.08 -0.41 20.91
C GLN A 34 -5.79 0.78 20.22
N PRO A 35 -5.03 1.78 19.72
CA PRO A 35 -5.61 3.00 19.15
C PRO A 35 -6.44 2.67 17.91
N LYS A 36 -7.61 3.31 17.78
CA LYS A 36 -8.52 3.12 16.63
C LYS A 36 -7.85 3.44 15.29
N SER A 37 -6.90 4.38 15.27
CA SER A 37 -6.08 4.70 14.11
C SER A 37 -5.32 3.49 13.56
N TYR A 38 -5.10 2.44 14.35
CA TYR A 38 -4.44 1.21 13.90
C TYR A 38 -5.36 -0.01 13.86
N THR A 39 -6.49 -0.03 14.57
CA THR A 39 -7.41 -1.18 14.55
C THR A 39 -8.56 -1.03 13.55
N SER A 40 -8.89 0.20 13.12
CA SER A 40 -9.91 0.47 12.10
C SER A 40 -9.27 0.83 10.76
N GLY A 41 -9.59 0.07 9.70
CA GLY A 41 -9.11 0.36 8.35
C GLY A 41 -9.54 1.75 7.84
N THR A 42 -10.80 2.12 8.08
CA THR A 42 -11.34 3.43 7.69
C THR A 42 -10.65 4.56 8.45
N THR A 43 -10.52 4.45 9.78
CA THR A 43 -9.87 5.49 10.60
C THR A 43 -8.40 5.65 10.22
N PHE A 44 -7.68 4.54 10.04
CA PHE A 44 -6.29 4.60 9.57
C PHE A 44 -6.14 5.34 8.24
N ARG A 45 -6.96 4.99 7.24
CA ARG A 45 -6.93 5.64 5.93
C ARG A 45 -7.22 7.14 6.06
N THR A 46 -8.25 7.51 6.80
CA THR A 46 -8.63 8.91 7.02
C THR A 46 -7.53 9.69 7.73
N ASP A 47 -6.97 9.14 8.80
CA ASP A 47 -5.90 9.78 9.59
C ASP A 47 -4.64 10.03 8.75
N ILE A 48 -4.24 9.06 7.93
CA ILE A 48 -3.10 9.18 7.01
C ILE A 48 -3.36 10.25 5.96
N LEU A 49 -4.50 10.20 5.27
CA LEU A 49 -4.83 11.15 4.20
C LEU A 49 -4.95 12.58 4.74
N ASN A 50 -5.64 12.77 5.87
CA ASN A 50 -5.85 14.09 6.45
C ASN A 50 -4.51 14.72 6.85
N ALA A 51 -3.65 13.97 7.55
CA ALA A 51 -2.33 14.47 7.94
C ALA A 51 -1.47 14.76 6.69
N THR A 52 -1.42 13.83 5.74
CA THR A 52 -0.65 14.00 4.49
C THR A 52 -1.10 15.24 3.72
N ASN A 53 -2.41 15.38 3.48
CA ASN A 53 -2.95 16.47 2.68
C ASN A 53 -2.88 17.82 3.40
N THR A 54 -2.79 17.84 4.74
CA THR A 54 -2.49 19.06 5.50
C THR A 54 -1.09 19.58 5.19
N TYR A 55 -0.06 18.72 5.24
CA TYR A 55 1.30 19.13 4.86
C TYR A 55 1.38 19.50 3.38
N ARG A 56 0.73 18.74 2.49
CA ARG A 56 0.75 19.04 1.06
C ARG A 56 0.13 20.39 0.74
N HIS A 57 -0.99 20.73 1.38
CA HIS A 57 -1.60 22.05 1.28
C HIS A 57 -0.64 23.16 1.73
N GLN A 58 0.00 22.99 2.89
CA GLN A 58 0.99 23.95 3.42
C GLN A 58 2.18 24.16 2.46
N HIS A 59 2.47 23.22 1.58
CA HIS A 59 3.61 23.25 0.65
C HIS A 59 3.18 23.33 -0.82
N ALA A 60 1.98 23.86 -1.11
CA ALA A 60 1.45 24.05 -2.47
C ALA A 60 1.49 22.80 -3.37
N ALA A 61 1.34 21.61 -2.76
CA ALA A 61 1.26 20.33 -3.43
C ALA A 61 -0.21 19.86 -3.51
N PRO A 62 -0.69 19.39 -4.68
CA PRO A 62 -2.07 18.89 -4.83
C PRO A 62 -2.38 17.75 -3.85
N PRO A 63 -3.60 17.60 -3.33
CA PRO A 63 -3.91 16.53 -2.38
C PRO A 63 -3.74 15.14 -3.01
N LEU A 64 -3.27 14.17 -2.23
CA LEU A 64 -3.19 12.78 -2.65
C LEU A 64 -4.53 12.08 -2.51
N THR A 65 -4.76 11.10 -3.38
CA THR A 65 -5.86 10.15 -3.28
C THR A 65 -5.39 8.79 -2.75
N TRP A 66 -6.30 8.03 -2.14
CA TRP A 66 -5.98 6.70 -1.64
C TRP A 66 -5.95 5.66 -2.76
N ASN A 67 -4.88 4.90 -2.86
CA ASN A 67 -4.74 3.82 -3.81
C ASN A 67 -4.71 2.45 -3.10
N ALA A 68 -5.72 1.62 -3.39
CA ALA A 68 -5.87 0.31 -2.74
C ALA A 68 -4.77 -0.69 -3.13
N THR A 69 -4.22 -0.58 -4.35
CA THR A 69 -3.11 -1.43 -4.80
C THR A 69 -1.84 -1.10 -4.02
N LEU A 70 -1.51 0.19 -3.87
CA LEU A 70 -0.39 0.64 -3.04
C LEU A 70 -0.57 0.22 -1.58
N ALA A 71 -1.78 0.34 -1.02
CA ALA A 71 -2.07 -0.07 0.35
C ALA A 71 -1.88 -1.58 0.56
N SER A 72 -2.24 -2.40 -0.44
CA SER A 72 -2.00 -3.85 -0.42
C SER A 72 -0.50 -4.17 -0.41
N THR A 73 0.29 -3.50 -1.25
CA THR A 73 1.76 -3.64 -1.26
C THR A 73 2.37 -3.23 0.08
N ALA A 74 2.00 -2.07 0.59
CA ALA A 74 2.46 -1.56 1.88
C ALA A 74 2.09 -2.49 3.04
N THR A 75 0.89 -3.09 3.01
CA THR A 75 0.44 -4.04 4.03
C THR A 75 1.33 -5.27 4.06
N LYS A 76 1.56 -5.90 2.90
CA LYS A 76 2.45 -7.06 2.76
C LYS A 76 3.87 -6.75 3.25
N TRP A 77 4.37 -5.54 2.99
CA TRP A 77 5.68 -5.14 3.47
C TRP A 77 5.70 -4.95 4.99
N SER A 78 4.69 -4.26 5.54
CA SER A 78 4.58 -3.99 6.97
C SER A 78 4.50 -5.26 7.81
N GLU A 79 3.81 -6.31 7.32
CA GLU A 79 3.67 -7.60 8.01
C GLU A 79 4.99 -8.34 8.23
N ARG A 80 6.04 -8.01 7.47
CA ARG A 80 7.37 -8.57 7.68
C ARG A 80 8.02 -8.08 8.97
N CYS A 81 7.59 -6.91 9.47
CA CYS A 81 8.15 -6.27 10.66
C CYS A 81 9.67 -6.06 10.58
N ILE A 82 10.20 -5.78 9.38
CA ILE A 82 11.61 -5.48 9.12
C ILE A 82 11.71 -4.00 8.75
N PHE A 83 12.48 -3.23 9.52
CA PHE A 83 12.67 -1.81 9.25
C PHE A 83 13.75 -1.60 8.18
N GLU A 84 13.34 -1.79 6.93
CA GLU A 84 14.12 -1.49 5.73
C GLU A 84 13.19 -1.19 4.56
N HIS A 85 13.67 -0.43 3.58
CA HIS A 85 12.89 -0.16 2.37
C HIS A 85 12.67 -1.42 1.54
N SER A 86 11.48 -1.56 0.95
CA SER A 86 11.09 -2.71 0.12
C SER A 86 11.92 -2.85 -1.15
N GLY A 87 12.45 -1.74 -1.66
CA GLY A 87 13.18 -1.69 -2.93
C GLY A 87 12.27 -1.75 -4.16
N GLY A 88 10.95 -1.54 -3.98
CA GLY A 88 10.01 -1.45 -5.08
C GLY A 88 10.17 -0.19 -5.95
N ASP A 89 9.33 -0.11 -6.99
CA ASP A 89 9.36 0.99 -7.97
C ASP A 89 8.58 2.24 -7.51
N THR A 90 7.85 2.13 -6.40
CA THR A 90 7.11 3.22 -5.75
C THR A 90 8.00 4.07 -4.84
N GLY A 91 7.51 5.25 -4.47
CA GLY A 91 8.07 5.99 -3.35
C GLY A 91 7.66 5.31 -2.03
N GLU A 92 8.46 5.39 -0.98
CA GLU A 92 8.16 4.66 0.27
C GLU A 92 8.60 5.43 1.51
N ASN A 93 7.70 5.55 2.49
CA ASN A 93 8.02 6.04 3.84
C ASN A 93 7.76 4.95 4.89
N LEU A 94 8.64 4.88 5.89
CA LEU A 94 8.61 3.89 6.96
C LEU A 94 8.59 4.57 8.32
N SER A 95 7.79 4.07 9.26
CA SER A 95 7.79 4.56 10.63
C SER A 95 7.43 3.44 11.60
N SER A 96 7.94 3.51 12.83
CA SER A 96 7.72 2.47 13.83
C SER A 96 7.59 3.06 15.22
N GLY A 97 6.65 2.51 16.00
CA GLY A 97 6.54 2.80 17.43
C GLY A 97 5.78 4.07 17.79
N TYR A 98 5.13 4.72 16.82
CA TYR A 98 4.27 5.87 17.07
C TYR A 98 2.96 5.46 17.77
N ALA A 99 2.41 6.37 18.57
CA ALA A 99 1.21 6.12 19.37
C ALA A 99 -0.07 6.03 18.52
N ASN A 100 -0.09 6.68 17.36
CA ASN A 100 -1.20 6.65 16.40
C ASN A 100 -0.70 6.96 14.97
N ALA A 101 -1.55 6.71 13.98
CA ALA A 101 -1.18 6.81 12.57
C ALA A 101 -0.82 8.25 12.14
N SER A 102 -1.56 9.25 12.62
CA SER A 102 -1.26 10.66 12.33
C SER A 102 0.09 11.08 12.90
N ALA A 103 0.47 10.61 14.09
CA ALA A 103 1.76 10.93 14.70
C ALA A 103 2.95 10.44 13.85
N ALA A 104 2.79 9.31 13.16
CA ALA A 104 3.81 8.85 12.21
C ALA A 104 3.97 9.80 11.01
N VAL A 105 2.85 10.27 10.44
CA VAL A 105 2.87 11.21 9.30
C VAL A 105 3.37 12.59 9.72
N ILE A 106 2.98 13.06 10.91
CA ILE A 106 3.47 14.33 11.48
C ILE A 106 4.98 14.26 11.65
N ALA A 107 5.52 13.17 12.19
CA ALA A 107 6.96 13.02 12.34
C ALA A 107 7.71 13.04 10.99
N TRP A 108 7.14 12.47 9.93
CA TRP A 108 7.70 12.62 8.57
C TRP A 108 7.61 14.06 8.06
N GLY A 109 6.47 14.72 8.28
CA GLY A 109 6.25 16.08 7.80
C GLY A 109 7.10 17.13 8.53
N ASP A 110 7.37 16.94 9.81
CA ASP A 110 8.18 17.85 10.64
C ASP A 110 9.67 17.82 10.28
N GLU A 111 10.13 16.86 9.46
CA GLU A 111 11.49 16.93 8.89
C GLU A 111 11.70 18.17 8.01
N ARG A 112 10.62 18.86 7.60
CA ARG A 112 10.66 20.16 6.92
C ARG A 112 11.53 21.19 7.63
N ASP A 113 11.63 21.12 8.97
CA ASP A 113 12.38 22.08 9.78
C ASP A 113 13.90 21.96 9.53
N ALA A 114 14.36 20.82 8.99
CA ALA A 114 15.75 20.57 8.63
C ALA A 114 16.02 20.68 7.12
N TYR A 115 14.99 20.86 6.29
CA TYR A 115 15.13 20.85 4.84
C TYR A 115 15.62 22.21 4.31
N ASP A 116 16.71 22.19 3.55
CA ASP A 116 17.23 23.37 2.85
C ASP A 116 16.54 23.52 1.48
N PHE A 117 15.53 24.39 1.44
CA PHE A 117 14.75 24.66 0.22
C PHE A 117 15.56 25.35 -0.89
N GLU A 118 16.61 26.10 -0.54
CA GLU A 118 17.46 26.78 -1.53
C GLU A 118 18.39 25.77 -2.21
N LYS A 119 18.92 24.82 -1.42
CA LYS A 119 19.78 23.76 -1.93
C LYS A 119 19.00 22.72 -2.74
N GLY A 120 17.80 22.36 -2.28
CA GLY A 120 16.87 21.51 -3.03
C GLY A 120 17.48 20.16 -3.42
N GLU A 121 17.88 19.37 -2.43
CA GLU A 121 18.55 18.08 -2.65
C GLU A 121 18.04 16.99 -1.69
N PHE A 122 18.46 15.76 -1.95
CA PHE A 122 18.14 14.64 -1.07
C PHE A 122 19.05 14.64 0.17
N ASP A 123 18.46 14.51 1.35
CA ASP A 123 19.15 14.14 2.59
C ASP A 123 18.37 13.02 3.30
N LEU A 124 19.08 12.14 4.01
CA LEU A 124 18.48 11.03 4.74
C LEU A 124 17.58 11.49 5.90
N SER A 125 17.81 12.69 6.44
CA SER A 125 17.04 13.26 7.54
C SER A 125 15.76 13.97 7.10
N THR A 126 15.60 14.26 5.81
CA THR A 126 14.44 14.98 5.25
C THR A 126 13.69 14.19 4.17
N GLY A 127 14.15 12.97 3.88
CA GLY A 127 13.65 12.14 2.80
C GLY A 127 12.18 11.76 2.95
N HIS A 128 11.66 11.67 4.18
CA HIS A 128 10.25 11.36 4.38
C HIS A 128 9.38 12.59 4.10
N PHE A 129 9.80 13.77 4.56
CA PHE A 129 9.13 15.03 4.24
C PHE A 129 9.06 15.26 2.73
N THR A 130 10.20 15.17 2.04
CA THR A 130 10.25 15.44 0.60
C THR A 130 9.37 14.48 -0.20
N GLN A 131 9.26 13.21 0.20
CA GLN A 131 8.31 12.26 -0.41
C GLN A 131 6.86 12.64 -0.09
N LEU A 132 6.56 13.06 1.14
CA LEU A 132 5.21 13.40 1.58
C LEU A 132 4.64 14.57 0.76
N VAL A 133 5.43 15.62 0.56
CA VAL A 133 5.03 16.84 -0.16
C VAL A 133 5.41 16.87 -1.63
N TRP A 134 5.89 15.75 -2.19
CA TRP A 134 6.31 15.68 -3.59
C TRP A 134 5.16 16.05 -4.53
N LYS A 135 5.29 17.17 -5.25
CA LYS A 135 4.20 17.76 -6.05
C LYS A 135 3.62 16.82 -7.10
N GLU A 136 4.47 16.09 -7.81
CA GLU A 136 4.08 15.15 -8.86
C GLU A 136 3.54 13.81 -8.34
N THR A 137 3.62 13.51 -7.05
CA THR A 137 2.97 12.31 -6.50
C THR A 137 1.47 12.55 -6.44
N GLU A 138 0.68 11.58 -6.90
CA GLU A 138 -0.78 11.72 -7.08
C GLU A 138 -1.58 10.83 -6.12
N SER A 139 -1.00 9.69 -5.73
CA SER A 139 -1.68 8.72 -4.88
C SER A 139 -0.78 8.10 -3.84
N VAL A 140 -1.38 7.69 -2.73
CA VAL A 140 -0.74 7.02 -1.60
C VAL A 140 -1.56 5.83 -1.16
N GLY A 141 -0.90 4.76 -0.74
CA GLY A 141 -1.55 3.67 -0.02
C GLY A 141 -0.64 3.16 1.08
N CYS A 142 -1.19 2.98 2.27
CA CYS A 142 -0.41 2.59 3.44
C CYS A 142 -0.89 1.28 4.04
N GLY A 143 0.05 0.58 4.66
CA GLY A 143 -0.13 -0.63 5.43
C GLY A 143 0.44 -0.47 6.81
N ARG A 144 0.02 -1.36 7.72
CA ARG A 144 0.52 -1.37 9.09
C ARG A 144 0.49 -2.76 9.69
N ALA A 145 1.44 -3.03 10.56
CA ALA A 145 1.48 -4.25 11.35
C ALA A 145 1.83 -3.94 12.80
N ARG A 146 1.24 -4.68 13.73
CA ARG A 146 1.66 -4.67 15.12
C ARG A 146 2.85 -5.61 15.25
N CYS A 147 4.03 -5.03 15.35
CA CYS A 147 5.28 -5.73 15.54
C CYS A 147 5.59 -5.77 17.04
N ASP A 148 5.04 -6.78 17.72
CA ASP A 148 5.39 -7.07 19.10
C ASP A 148 6.82 -7.62 19.14
N GLY A 149 7.79 -6.71 19.12
CA GLY A 149 9.16 -7.04 19.52
C GLY A 149 9.13 -7.66 20.91
N ASP A 150 10.02 -8.63 21.16
CA ASP A 150 10.13 -9.32 22.46
C ASP A 150 9.98 -8.30 23.58
N LYS A 151 8.90 -8.42 24.36
CA LYS A 151 8.51 -7.50 25.43
C LYS A 151 9.73 -7.19 26.29
N GLY A 152 10.37 -6.06 26.01
CA GLY A 152 11.46 -5.51 26.82
C GLY A 152 12.77 -5.14 26.13
N LYS A 153 13.26 -5.75 25.04
CA LYS A 153 14.69 -5.54 24.70
C LYS A 153 15.15 -5.73 23.25
N LYS A 154 14.67 -4.99 22.25
CA LYS A 154 15.53 -4.58 21.11
C LYS A 154 15.06 -3.22 20.57
N LYS A 155 15.83 -2.16 20.83
CA LYS A 155 15.77 -0.96 19.99
C LYS A 155 16.23 -1.36 18.59
N MET A 156 15.64 -0.78 17.56
CA MET A 156 16.22 -0.80 16.23
C MET A 156 17.63 -0.19 16.32
N LYS A 157 18.67 -0.97 15.99
CA LYS A 157 20.07 -0.53 16.05
C LYS A 157 20.66 -0.31 14.66
N LYS A 158 20.12 -1.02 13.67
CA LYS A 158 20.53 -0.94 12.26
C LYS A 158 19.35 -1.20 11.34
N ARG A 159 19.50 -0.78 10.08
CA ARG A 159 18.60 -1.18 8.99
C ARG A 159 18.46 -2.71 8.93
N GLY A 160 17.24 -3.17 8.69
CA GLY A 160 16.90 -4.59 8.63
C GLY A 160 16.65 -5.23 10.01
N ASP A 161 16.79 -4.49 11.11
CA ASP A 161 16.31 -4.95 12.41
C ASP A 161 14.78 -4.99 12.46
N LYS A 162 14.24 -5.72 13.45
CA LYS A 162 12.79 -5.75 13.67
C LYS A 162 12.26 -4.37 14.07
N ALA A 163 11.20 -3.94 13.39
CA ALA A 163 10.45 -2.74 13.73
C ALA A 163 9.72 -2.96 15.08
N PRO A 164 9.87 -2.09 16.10
CA PRO A 164 9.13 -2.21 17.35
C PRO A 164 7.78 -1.50 17.31
N GLY A 165 6.75 -2.11 17.91
CA GLY A 165 5.43 -1.49 18.06
C GLY A 165 4.64 -1.48 16.77
N TRP A 166 3.84 -0.44 16.53
CA TRP A 166 3.14 -0.30 15.26
C TRP A 166 4.12 0.14 14.18
N PHE A 167 4.29 -0.70 13.15
CA PHE A 167 5.09 -0.42 11.97
C PHE A 167 4.16 0.01 10.85
N VAL A 168 4.37 1.20 10.30
CA VAL A 168 3.59 1.78 9.21
C VAL A 168 4.49 1.94 7.99
N VAL A 169 3.98 1.51 6.85
CA VAL A 169 4.60 1.63 5.53
C VAL A 169 3.62 2.41 4.67
N CYS A 170 4.09 3.43 3.97
CA CYS A 170 3.31 4.16 2.98
C CYS A 170 4.01 4.11 1.64
N GLU A 171 3.28 3.72 0.60
CA GLU A 171 3.73 3.63 -0.78
C GLU A 171 3.11 4.77 -1.60
N TYR A 172 3.89 5.39 -2.47
CA TYR A 172 3.55 6.60 -3.21
C TYR A 172 3.72 6.42 -4.72
N TRP A 173 2.77 6.94 -5.50
CA TRP A 173 2.82 6.91 -6.96
C TRP A 173 2.35 8.22 -7.60
N PRO A 174 3.08 8.74 -8.61
CA PRO A 174 4.47 8.42 -8.97
C PRO A 174 5.44 8.59 -7.80
N ARG A 175 6.60 7.90 -7.85
CA ARG A 175 7.60 7.98 -6.78
C ARG A 175 8.18 9.39 -6.65
N GLY A 176 8.40 9.82 -5.42
CA GLY A 176 9.15 11.03 -5.12
C GLY A 176 10.64 10.76 -4.99
N ASN A 177 11.35 11.77 -4.48
CA ASN A 177 12.79 11.72 -4.21
C ASN A 177 13.63 11.32 -5.44
N VAL A 178 13.17 11.70 -6.63
CA VAL A 178 13.94 11.53 -7.86
C VAL A 178 15.05 12.58 -7.86
N LEU A 179 16.30 12.13 -7.98
CA LEU A 179 17.45 13.02 -8.04
C LEU A 179 17.24 14.08 -9.13
N THR A 180 17.72 15.30 -8.87
CA THR A 180 17.59 16.52 -9.70
C THR A 180 16.20 17.14 -9.81
N GLN A 181 15.17 16.57 -9.17
CA GLN A 181 13.78 17.03 -9.29
C GLN A 181 13.20 17.68 -8.02
N PHE A 182 14.03 17.98 -7.02
CA PHE A 182 13.59 18.48 -5.72
C PHE A 182 13.03 19.89 -5.78
N THR A 183 13.73 20.83 -6.42
CA THR A 183 13.32 22.24 -6.49
C THR A 183 11.97 22.45 -7.20
N LYS A 184 11.60 21.57 -8.15
CA LYS A 184 10.27 21.62 -8.80
C LYS A 184 9.16 20.99 -7.94
N ASN A 185 9.50 20.06 -7.06
CA ASN A 185 8.54 19.21 -6.36
C ASN A 185 8.35 19.51 -4.88
N VAL A 186 9.32 20.17 -4.23
CA VAL A 186 9.30 20.45 -2.78
C VAL A 186 9.38 21.95 -2.60
N GLN A 187 8.23 22.57 -2.30
CA GLN A 187 8.13 24.02 -2.16
C GLN A 187 8.22 24.45 -0.68
N PRO A 188 8.68 25.67 -0.39
CA PRO A 188 8.55 26.27 0.94
C PRO A 188 7.09 26.33 1.41
N GLN A 189 6.90 26.58 2.69
CA GLN A 189 5.54 26.80 3.21
C GLN A 189 4.92 28.06 2.62
N VAL A 190 3.65 27.96 2.23
CA VAL A 190 2.82 29.11 1.91
C VAL A 190 2.41 29.79 3.22
N ASN A 191 2.57 31.10 3.31
CA ASN A 191 2.08 31.84 4.47
C ASN A 191 0.55 31.83 4.46
N SER A 192 -0.08 31.83 5.63
CA SER A 192 -1.55 31.86 5.76
C SER A 192 -2.21 33.11 5.15
N ASP A 193 -1.42 34.15 4.87
CA ASP A 193 -1.90 35.38 4.21
C ASP A 193 -1.84 35.27 2.67
N ASP A 194 -1.10 34.29 2.15
CA ASP A 194 -1.01 33.91 0.74
C ASP A 194 -1.89 32.67 0.54
N GLU A 195 -3.21 32.84 0.60
CA GLU A 195 -4.19 31.79 0.29
C GLU A 195 -3.80 31.05 -1.00
N PRO A 196 -3.44 29.74 -0.92
CA PRO A 196 -3.24 28.93 -2.10
C PRO A 196 -4.58 28.84 -2.80
N GLY A 197 -4.64 29.33 -4.04
CA GLY A 197 -5.85 29.29 -4.86
C GLY A 197 -6.55 27.95 -4.71
N GLU A 198 -7.82 28.04 -4.29
CA GLU A 198 -8.73 26.95 -4.00
C GLU A 198 -8.44 25.72 -4.86
N ALA A 199 -8.21 24.57 -4.20
CA ALA A 199 -8.16 23.29 -4.90
C ALA A 199 -9.40 23.25 -5.79
N PRO A 200 -9.26 22.94 -7.09
CA PRO A 200 -10.42 22.92 -7.97
C PRO A 200 -11.47 22.02 -7.31
N PRO A 201 -12.73 22.48 -7.19
CA PRO A 201 -13.79 21.65 -6.66
C PRO A 201 -13.75 20.33 -7.43
N ALA A 202 -13.92 19.21 -6.71
CA ALA A 202 -14.09 17.91 -7.34
C ALA A 202 -15.14 18.09 -8.44
N GLY A 203 -14.66 18.11 -9.69
CA GLY A 203 -15.47 18.55 -10.81
C GLY A 203 -16.73 17.70 -10.83
N ASP A 204 -17.87 18.37 -10.83
CA ASP A 204 -19.13 17.75 -11.20
C ASP A 204 -18.86 16.98 -12.49
N GLU A 205 -19.07 15.67 -12.43
CA GLU A 205 -19.09 14.79 -13.59
C GLU A 205 -19.92 15.48 -14.68
N PRO A 206 -19.36 15.75 -15.87
CA PRO A 206 -20.13 16.41 -16.91
C PRO A 206 -21.36 15.54 -17.19
N PRO A 207 -22.56 16.13 -17.29
CA PRO A 207 -23.75 15.36 -17.65
C PRO A 207 -23.48 14.66 -18.98
N PRO A 208 -23.94 13.41 -19.16
CA PRO A 208 -23.73 12.68 -20.40
C PRO A 208 -24.24 13.54 -21.56
N GLU A 209 -23.34 13.86 -22.50
CA GLU A 209 -23.71 14.58 -23.71
C GLU A 209 -24.78 13.78 -24.45
N ASP A 210 -25.85 14.46 -24.85
CA ASP A 210 -26.94 13.90 -25.66
C ASP A 210 -26.36 13.33 -26.96
N VAL A 211 -26.11 12.02 -26.99
CA VAL A 211 -25.77 11.31 -28.22
C VAL A 211 -27.01 11.34 -29.11
N PRO A 212 -26.95 11.88 -30.34
CA PRO A 212 -28.08 11.86 -31.25
C PRO A 212 -28.50 10.41 -31.49
N ALA A 213 -29.74 10.10 -31.15
CA ALA A 213 -30.37 8.84 -31.48
C ALA A 213 -30.52 8.79 -33.01
N ASP A 214 -29.57 8.17 -33.70
CA ASP A 214 -29.69 7.65 -35.07
C ASP A 214 -28.42 6.88 -35.48
N GLU A 215 -28.05 5.81 -34.76
CA GLU A 215 -27.41 4.64 -35.40
C GLU A 215 -27.78 3.38 -34.60
N GLU A 216 -28.59 2.51 -35.21
CA GLU A 216 -28.93 1.20 -34.66
C GLU A 216 -27.67 0.36 -34.37
N PRO A 217 -27.56 -0.32 -33.21
CA PRO A 217 -26.49 -1.26 -32.98
C PRO A 217 -26.66 -2.45 -33.93
N LYS A 218 -25.68 -2.67 -34.82
CA LYS A 218 -25.63 -3.91 -35.61
C LYS A 218 -25.45 -5.08 -34.65
N GLU A 219 -26.45 -5.96 -34.61
CA GLU A 219 -26.39 -7.23 -33.89
C GLU A 219 -25.13 -8.01 -34.31
N CYS A 220 -24.32 -8.42 -33.33
CA CYS A 220 -23.32 -9.45 -33.55
C CYS A 220 -24.06 -10.76 -33.89
N PRO A 221 -23.81 -11.41 -35.05
CA PRO A 221 -24.35 -12.73 -35.30
C PRO A 221 -23.86 -13.71 -34.23
N GLN A 222 -24.76 -14.56 -33.73
CA GLN A 222 -24.52 -15.48 -32.61
C GLN A 222 -23.17 -16.21 -32.72
N GLY A 223 -22.27 -15.94 -31.77
CA GLY A 223 -21.13 -16.82 -31.46
C GLY A 223 -19.71 -16.21 -31.43
N GLY A 224 -19.52 -14.89 -31.32
CA GLY A 224 -18.17 -14.28 -31.25
C GLY A 224 -18.00 -13.25 -30.13
N ILE A 225 -16.81 -13.21 -29.51
CA ILE A 225 -16.40 -12.27 -28.46
C ILE A 225 -15.75 -11.03 -29.09
N CYS A 226 -16.18 -9.83 -28.71
CA CYS A 226 -15.58 -8.55 -29.14
C CYS A 226 -14.94 -7.83 -27.93
N SER A 227 -13.68 -7.42 -28.10
CA SER A 227 -12.95 -6.52 -27.21
C SER A 227 -12.52 -5.29 -28.03
N ASP A 228 -13.07 -4.12 -27.70
CA ASP A 228 -12.69 -2.78 -28.23
C ASP A 228 -11.61 -2.15 -27.31
N GLY A 229 -10.68 -1.26 -27.69
CA GLY A 229 -10.18 -0.63 -28.92
C GLY A 229 -8.66 -0.33 -28.67
N GLU A 230 -7.83 0.30 -29.51
CA GLU A 230 -8.01 1.40 -30.45
C GLU A 230 -6.79 1.48 -31.42
N ARG A 231 -6.82 2.41 -32.37
CA ARG A 231 -6.34 2.36 -33.77
C ARG A 231 -5.15 3.29 -34.03
N THR A 232 -4.18 2.95 -34.92
CA THR A 232 -3.44 3.96 -35.74
C THR A 232 -2.87 3.40 -37.07
N ILE A 233 -3.57 3.74 -38.17
CA ILE A 233 -3.15 4.36 -39.46
C ILE A 233 -1.97 3.84 -40.33
N ARG A 234 -2.37 3.44 -41.58
CA ARG A 234 -1.80 3.64 -42.94
C ARG A 234 -0.87 2.60 -43.62
N GLY A 235 -1.44 2.04 -44.71
CA GLY A 235 -0.81 1.76 -46.02
C GLY A 235 0.04 0.50 -46.08
N GLY A 236 -0.19 -0.52 -46.91
CA GLY A 236 -0.93 -0.65 -48.16
C GLY A 236 -0.07 -1.47 -49.13
N VAL A 237 -0.62 -2.59 -49.65
CA VAL A 237 -0.19 -3.42 -50.81
C VAL A 237 1.26 -3.99 -50.78
N GLY A 238 1.55 -5.28 -50.97
CA GLY A 238 0.78 -6.45 -51.37
C GLY A 238 1.76 -7.57 -51.75
N MET A 239 1.21 -8.75 -52.04
CA MET A 239 1.80 -9.90 -52.74
C MET A 239 2.96 -10.66 -52.06
N GLY A 240 2.67 -11.91 -51.71
CA GLY A 240 3.62 -12.83 -51.12
C GLY A 240 4.65 -13.42 -52.08
N MET A 241 5.59 -14.17 -51.50
CA MET A 241 6.25 -15.31 -52.12
C MET A 241 6.91 -16.14 -51.01
N LEU A 242 6.60 -17.45 -50.96
CA LEU A 242 7.41 -18.43 -50.24
C LEU A 242 8.84 -18.40 -50.76
N CYS A 243 9.83 -18.52 -49.87
CA CYS A 243 11.02 -19.32 -50.15
C CYS A 243 11.67 -19.84 -48.87
N LEU A 244 11.95 -21.14 -48.90
CA LEU A 244 12.72 -21.93 -47.95
C LEU A 244 14.17 -21.46 -47.87
N GLY A 245 14.83 -21.72 -46.74
CA GLY A 245 16.27 -22.01 -46.74
C GLY A 245 17.11 -21.35 -45.65
N ALA A 246 17.47 -22.18 -44.66
CA ALA A 246 18.77 -22.26 -43.98
C ALA A 246 19.42 -21.00 -43.40
N PHE A 247 19.62 -20.99 -42.07
CA PHE A 247 20.87 -20.48 -41.52
C PHE A 247 21.45 -21.44 -40.48
N VAL A 248 22.76 -21.61 -40.64
CA VAL A 248 23.67 -22.53 -39.97
C VAL A 248 24.19 -21.90 -38.67
N LEU A 249 24.52 -22.79 -37.75
CA LEU A 249 25.28 -22.68 -36.51
C LEU A 249 26.47 -21.68 -36.46
N SER A 250 26.52 -20.97 -35.32
CA SER A 250 27.60 -20.93 -34.31
C SER A 250 28.80 -19.97 -34.41
N VAL A 251 29.34 -19.73 -33.20
CA VAL A 251 30.57 -19.07 -32.69
C VAL A 251 30.61 -17.53 -32.73
N GLY A 252 31.06 -16.77 -31.72
CA GLY A 252 31.84 -17.02 -30.51
C GLY A 252 33.00 -16.00 -30.41
N LEU A 253 33.41 -15.64 -29.18
CA LEU A 253 34.52 -14.74 -28.75
C LEU A 253 34.11 -13.24 -28.63
N GLY A 254 34.26 -12.54 -27.51
CA GLY A 254 35.10 -12.74 -26.32
C GLY A 254 36.30 -11.78 -26.36
N TRP A 255 36.25 -10.69 -25.58
CA TRP A 255 37.37 -9.93 -25.01
C TRP A 255 36.89 -9.36 -23.66
#